data_AF-A0A5J6HIB5-F1
#
_entry.id   AF-A0A5J6HIB5-F1
#
_cell.length_a   1.000
_cell.length_b   1.000
_cell.length_c   1.000
_cell.angle_alpha   90.00
_cell.angle_beta   90.00
_cell.angle_gamma   90.00
#
_symmetry.space_group_name_H-M   'P 1'
#
loop_
_entity.id
_entity.type
_entity.pdbx_description
1 polymer ?
#
loop_
_entity_poly.entity_id
_entity_poly.type
_entity_poly.pdbx_seq_one_letter_code
_entity_poly.pdbx_strand_id
1 'polypeptide(L)'
;MFGTAGLAAALLLALAGPGAGTAHAAALAGPCAGHKVRTLPFSTGRIEVFKTRGFVCAVTIAKRPGARKAMSVSVQARGSRPARDQGRYTHRAGPVVVHAGNRCVRVTGKVSGRGASSGWILC
;
A
#
# COMPACT_ATOMS: atom_id res chain seq x y z
N MET A 1 -13.56 -71.30 12.64
CA MET A 1 -14.87 -70.95 12.04
C MET A 1 -15.21 -69.55 12.53
N PHE A 2 -15.13 -68.42 11.82
CA PHE A 2 -14.95 -67.97 10.42
C PHE A 2 -14.37 -66.53 10.56
N GLY A 3 -13.35 -66.01 9.86
CA GLY A 3 -13.15 -65.93 8.41
C GLY A 3 -13.76 -64.62 7.85
N THR A 4 -12.96 -63.81 7.13
CA THR A 4 -13.31 -62.60 6.32
C THR A 4 -13.42 -61.26 7.10
N ALA A 5 -13.05 -60.07 6.62
CA ALA A 5 -12.51 -59.52 5.36
C ALA A 5 -11.82 -58.18 5.76
N GLY A 6 -10.69 -57.73 5.22
CA GLY A 6 -10.55 -57.30 3.82
C GLY A 6 -10.73 -55.77 3.71
N LEU A 7 -9.59 -55.06 3.71
CA LEU A 7 -9.28 -53.81 3.00
C LEU A 7 -10.36 -52.72 2.77
N ALA A 8 -10.08 -51.51 3.25
CA ALA A 8 -10.38 -50.29 2.50
C ALA A 8 -9.40 -49.17 2.88
N ALA A 9 -8.27 -49.11 2.15
CA ALA A 9 -7.42 -47.93 2.10
C ALA A 9 -8.13 -46.87 1.23
N ALA A 10 -8.67 -45.82 1.84
CA ALA A 10 -9.22 -44.68 1.11
C ALA A 10 -8.08 -43.73 0.72
N LEU A 11 -7.48 -43.98 -0.44
CA LEU A 11 -6.60 -43.04 -1.12
C LEU A 11 -7.48 -41.95 -1.76
N LEU A 12 -7.61 -40.78 -1.12
CA LEU A 12 -8.26 -39.62 -1.74
C LEU A 12 -7.28 -38.98 -2.73
N LEU A 13 -7.54 -39.21 -4.02
CA LEU A 13 -6.84 -38.55 -5.13
C LEU A 13 -7.21 -37.07 -5.23
N ALA A 14 -6.17 -36.27 -5.47
CA ALA A 14 -6.20 -34.84 -5.73
C ALA A 14 -6.92 -34.47 -7.04
N LEU A 15 -7.73 -33.40 -6.99
CA LEU A 15 -8.05 -32.56 -8.15
C LEU A 15 -8.35 -31.12 -7.69
N ALA A 16 -7.33 -30.26 -7.66
CA ALA A 16 -7.47 -28.82 -7.86
C ALA A 16 -6.14 -28.33 -8.45
N GLY A 17 -6.18 -28.01 -9.75
CA GLY A 17 -5.01 -27.94 -10.61
C GLY A 17 -4.11 -26.71 -10.43
N PRO A 18 -2.96 -26.72 -11.12
CA PRO A 18 -2.09 -25.55 -11.24
C PRO A 18 -2.69 -24.60 -12.28
N GLY A 19 -3.33 -23.51 -11.83
CA GLY A 19 -3.74 -22.46 -12.77
C GLY A 19 -4.83 -21.53 -12.25
N ALA A 20 -4.42 -20.45 -11.59
CA ALA A 20 -4.89 -19.08 -11.87
C ALA A 20 -4.35 -18.11 -10.81
N GLY A 21 -3.40 -17.27 -11.22
CA GLY A 21 -3.33 -15.90 -10.73
C GLY A 21 -2.69 -15.69 -9.36
N THR A 22 -1.44 -15.23 -9.41
CA THR A 22 -0.84 -14.25 -8.49
C THR A 22 -1.86 -13.44 -7.68
N ALA A 23 -2.19 -13.91 -6.48
CA ALA A 23 -2.63 -13.04 -5.40
C ALA A 23 -1.53 -13.14 -4.34
N HIS A 24 -0.40 -12.45 -4.47
CA HIS A 24 -0.25 -11.05 -4.01
C HIS A 24 -1.12 -10.70 -2.78
N ALA A 25 -1.38 -11.68 -1.90
CA ALA A 25 -1.97 -11.52 -0.58
C ALA A 25 -0.91 -11.12 0.47
N ALA A 26 0.25 -10.61 0.03
CA ALA A 26 1.27 -10.02 0.91
C ALA A 26 1.08 -8.49 1.12
N ALA A 27 -0.07 -7.93 0.73
CA ALA A 27 -0.35 -6.49 0.78
C ALA A 27 -1.34 -6.06 1.89
N LEU A 28 -1.60 -6.91 2.89
CA LEU A 28 -2.57 -6.62 3.96
C LEU A 28 -1.94 -6.14 5.29
N ALA A 29 -0.62 -5.99 5.38
CA ALA A 29 0.07 -5.47 6.57
C ALA A 29 0.82 -4.14 6.34
N GLY A 30 0.54 -3.45 5.23
CA GLY A 30 1.12 -2.14 4.91
C GLY A 30 0.25 -0.97 5.40
N PRO A 31 0.81 0.23 5.56
CA PRO A 31 0.06 1.43 5.97
C PRO A 31 -1.01 1.88 4.95
N CYS A 32 -1.05 1.26 3.78
CA CYS A 32 -2.02 1.45 2.71
C CYS A 32 -2.35 0.08 2.10
N ALA A 33 -3.61 -0.14 1.71
CA ALA A 33 -3.97 -1.31 0.91
C ALA A 33 -3.40 -1.20 -0.51
N GLY A 34 -2.87 -2.30 -1.04
CA GLY A 34 -2.37 -2.39 -2.42
C GLY A 34 -0.86 -2.55 -2.56
N HIS A 35 -0.39 -2.45 -3.80
CA HIS A 35 1.02 -2.61 -4.12
C HIS A 35 1.72 -1.25 -4.09
N LYS A 36 2.93 -1.22 -3.52
CA LYS A 36 3.78 -0.03 -3.52
C LYS A 36 4.28 0.21 -4.94
N VAL A 37 3.98 1.38 -5.49
CA VAL A 37 4.34 1.76 -6.88
C VAL A 37 5.47 2.77 -6.93
N ARG A 38 5.68 3.54 -5.86
CA ARG A 38 6.72 4.56 -5.82
C ARG A 38 7.16 4.81 -4.38
N THR A 39 8.46 5.03 -4.23
CA THR A 39 9.05 5.56 -2.99
C THR A 39 9.79 6.84 -3.34
N LEU A 40 9.55 7.91 -2.61
CA LEU A 40 10.20 9.22 -2.80
C LEU A 40 11.00 9.53 -1.54
N PRO A 41 12.30 9.20 -1.50
CA PRO A 41 13.15 9.53 -0.36
C PRO A 41 13.46 11.03 -0.34
N PHE A 42 13.66 11.57 0.85
CA PHE A 42 14.18 12.92 1.08
C PHE A 42 14.96 12.95 2.41
N SER A 43 15.58 14.08 2.72
CA SER A 43 16.55 14.18 3.83
C SER A 43 15.99 13.79 5.20
N THR A 44 14.72 14.10 5.48
CA THR A 44 14.06 13.87 6.78
C THR A 44 13.06 12.71 6.79
N GLY A 45 12.86 12.01 5.66
CA GLY A 45 11.86 10.98 5.54
C GLY A 45 11.73 10.36 4.16
N ARG A 46 10.64 9.64 3.95
CA ARG A 46 10.25 9.08 2.65
C ARG A 46 8.74 9.15 2.47
N ILE A 47 8.31 9.28 1.23
CA ILE A 47 6.91 9.13 0.85
C ILE A 47 6.76 7.75 0.23
N GLU A 48 5.77 6.99 0.67
CA GLU A 48 5.41 5.72 0.03
C GLU A 48 4.06 5.87 -0.64
N VAL A 49 4.00 5.48 -1.90
CA VAL A 49 2.79 5.56 -2.74
C VAL A 49 2.37 4.14 -3.11
N PHE A 50 1.09 3.86 -2.91
CA PHE A 50 0.46 2.58 -3.15
C PHE A 50 -0.68 2.75 -4.15
N LYS A 51 -0.89 1.77 -5.02
CA LYS A 51 -1.98 1.75 -6.00
C LYS A 51 -2.80 0.47 -5.84
N THR A 52 -4.12 0.60 -5.97
CA THR A 52 -5.08 -0.52 -6.00
C THR A 52 -6.25 -0.17 -6.89
N ARG A 53 -6.49 -0.93 -7.97
CA ARG A 53 -7.72 -0.91 -8.81
C ARG A 53 -8.38 0.47 -9.02
N GLY A 54 -7.59 1.54 -9.20
CA GLY A 54 -8.08 2.92 -9.41
C GLY A 54 -7.95 3.89 -8.22
N PHE A 55 -7.55 3.40 -7.05
CA PHE A 55 -7.20 4.20 -5.88
C PHE A 55 -5.69 4.37 -5.75
N VAL A 56 -5.30 5.53 -5.24
CA VAL A 56 -3.92 5.84 -4.87
C VAL A 56 -3.92 6.21 -3.39
N CYS A 57 -3.07 5.55 -2.62
CA CYS A 57 -2.83 5.84 -1.22
C CYS A 57 -1.40 6.34 -1.04
N ALA A 58 -1.20 7.37 -0.22
CA ALA A 58 0.12 7.82 0.14
C ALA A 58 0.28 8.01 1.63
N VAL A 59 1.49 7.73 2.10
CA VAL A 59 1.95 8.01 3.47
C VAL A 59 3.30 8.66 3.45
N THR A 60 3.53 9.56 4.40
CA THR A 60 4.86 10.14 4.64
C THR A 60 5.41 9.56 5.94
N ILE A 61 6.58 8.95 5.88
CA ILE A 61 7.26 8.29 7.00
C ILE A 61 8.51 9.09 7.35
N ALA A 62 8.68 9.43 8.63
CA ALA A 62 9.88 10.10 9.10
C ALA A 62 11.07 9.14 9.13
N LYS A 63 12.25 9.64 8.72
CA LYS A 63 13.50 8.87 8.75
C LYS A 63 13.93 8.53 10.18
N ARG A 64 13.69 9.46 11.11
CA ARG A 64 13.98 9.31 12.54
C ARG A 64 12.70 9.51 13.34
N PRO A 65 12.01 8.42 13.74
CA PRO A 65 10.82 8.49 14.57
C PRO A 65 11.16 8.95 16.00
N GLY A 66 10.15 9.36 16.77
CA GLY A 66 10.29 9.72 18.19
C GLY A 66 9.65 11.07 18.49
N ALA A 67 10.40 12.16 18.30
CA ALA A 67 9.91 13.51 18.57
C ALA A 67 8.71 13.89 17.66
N ARG A 68 7.72 14.59 18.23
CA ARG A 68 6.57 15.12 17.47
C ARG A 68 7.00 16.21 16.49
N LYS A 69 7.05 15.85 15.22
CA LYS A 69 7.46 16.71 14.10
C LYS A 69 6.25 17.11 13.27
N ALA A 70 6.28 18.33 12.72
CA ALA A 70 5.31 18.72 11.71
C ALA A 70 5.49 17.82 10.49
N MET A 71 4.44 17.09 10.11
CA MET A 71 4.43 16.27 8.91
C MET A 71 3.16 16.53 8.12
N SER A 72 3.25 16.36 6.81
CA SER A 72 2.09 16.43 5.93
C SER A 72 2.25 15.48 4.77
N VAL A 73 1.13 14.92 4.31
CA VAL A 73 1.02 14.20 3.06
C VAL A 73 -0.17 14.75 2.29
N SER A 74 -0.02 14.90 0.98
CA SER A 74 -1.09 15.32 0.10
C SER A 74 -1.07 14.50 -1.18
N VAL A 75 -2.26 14.11 -1.62
CA VAL A 75 -2.48 13.38 -2.85
C VAL A 75 -3.54 14.12 -3.66
N GLN A 76 -3.21 14.41 -4.91
CA GLN A 76 -4.10 15.10 -5.83
C GLN A 76 -4.24 14.27 -7.09
N ALA A 77 -5.47 13.87 -7.45
CA ALA A 77 -5.74 13.39 -8.79
C ALA A 77 -5.95 14.59 -9.72
N ARG A 78 -5.51 14.48 -10.96
CA ARG A 78 -5.66 15.56 -11.94
C ARG A 78 -7.14 15.90 -12.12
N GLY A 79 -7.49 17.18 -12.02
CA GLY A 79 -8.88 17.65 -12.06
C GLY A 79 -9.67 17.42 -10.76
N SER A 80 -9.05 16.92 -9.68
CA SER A 80 -9.68 16.83 -8.36
C SER A 80 -9.06 17.81 -7.36
N ARG A 81 -9.78 18.08 -6.28
CA ARG A 81 -9.21 18.75 -5.11
C ARG A 81 -8.12 17.85 -4.47
N PRO A 82 -7.03 18.44 -3.97
CA PRO A 82 -6.01 17.69 -3.24
C PRO A 82 -6.55 17.21 -1.90
N ALA A 83 -6.48 15.90 -1.64
CA ALA A 83 -6.66 15.36 -0.31
C ALA A 83 -5.35 15.56 0.47
N ARG A 84 -5.46 15.95 1.73
CA ARG A 84 -4.28 16.31 2.53
C ARG A 84 -4.50 15.96 3.99
N ASP A 85 -3.46 15.38 4.58
CA ASP A 85 -3.31 15.22 6.01
C ASP A 85 -2.08 16.02 6.47
N GLN A 86 -2.23 16.81 7.53
CA GLN A 86 -1.14 17.55 8.16
C GLN A 86 -1.36 17.61 9.66
N GLY A 87 -0.27 17.44 10.40
CA GLY A 87 -0.28 17.56 11.85
C GLY A 87 1.10 17.35 12.44
N ARG A 88 1.15 17.22 13.77
CA ARG A 88 2.37 16.85 14.49
C ARG A 88 2.35 15.37 14.81
N TYR A 89 3.18 14.61 14.11
CA TYR A 89 3.25 13.16 14.20
C TYR A 89 4.61 12.72 14.75
N THR A 90 4.69 11.52 15.33
CA THR A 90 5.95 10.94 15.86
C THR A 90 6.63 10.01 14.86
N HIS A 91 5.86 9.38 13.97
CA HIS A 91 6.35 8.36 13.04
C HIS A 91 5.91 8.59 11.59
N ARG A 92 4.60 8.79 11.34
CA ARG A 92 4.04 8.92 9.99
C ARG A 92 2.86 9.88 9.92
N ALA A 93 2.65 10.50 8.76
CA ALA A 93 1.43 11.20 8.36
C ALA A 93 0.70 10.42 7.26
N GLY A 94 -0.63 10.42 7.30
CA GLY A 94 -1.51 9.57 6.50
C GLY A 94 -1.97 8.31 7.24
N PRO A 95 -2.77 7.45 6.59
CA PRO A 95 -2.92 7.32 5.14
C PRO A 95 -3.88 8.32 4.49
N VAL A 96 -3.51 8.84 3.33
CA VAL A 96 -4.41 9.63 2.47
C VAL A 96 -4.68 8.84 1.20
N VAL A 97 -5.96 8.51 0.98
CA VAL A 97 -6.43 7.75 -0.17
C VAL A 97 -7.26 8.65 -1.07
N VAL A 98 -7.02 8.59 -2.38
CA VAL A 98 -7.86 9.24 -3.38
C VAL A 98 -8.23 8.28 -4.49
N HIS A 99 -9.42 8.48 -5.06
CA HIS A 99 -9.81 7.80 -6.28
C HIS A 99 -9.23 8.52 -7.51
N ALA A 100 -8.29 7.87 -8.18
CA ALA A 100 -7.59 8.42 -9.34
C ALA A 100 -8.16 7.91 -10.68
N GLY A 101 -8.67 6.69 -10.73
CA GLY A 101 -9.04 6.03 -11.98
C GLY A 101 -7.82 5.95 -12.92
N ASN A 102 -7.98 6.44 -14.14
CA ASN A 102 -6.92 6.57 -15.16
C ASN A 102 -6.28 7.96 -15.18
N ARG A 103 -6.53 8.79 -14.15
CA ARG A 103 -5.99 10.15 -14.08
C ARG A 103 -4.63 10.10 -13.39
N CYS A 104 -3.73 10.94 -13.87
CA CYS A 104 -2.45 11.12 -13.22
C CYS A 104 -2.62 11.73 -11.83
N VAL A 105 -1.75 11.35 -10.92
CA VAL A 105 -1.77 11.80 -9.54
C VAL A 105 -0.47 12.51 -9.17
N ARG A 106 -0.58 13.51 -8.31
CA ARG A 106 0.54 14.18 -7.68
C ARG A 106 0.52 13.90 -6.20
N VAL A 107 1.63 13.39 -5.69
CA VAL A 107 1.84 13.15 -4.28
C VAL A 107 2.91 14.11 -3.77
N THR A 108 2.65 14.73 -2.63
CA THR A 108 3.62 15.61 -1.96
C THR A 108 3.65 15.30 -0.49
N GLY A 109 4.85 15.22 0.08
CA GLY A 109 5.05 14.87 1.48
C GLY A 109 6.13 15.73 2.09
N LYS A 110 5.97 16.10 3.37
CA LYS A 110 6.92 16.91 4.13
C LYS A 110 7.06 16.38 5.56
N VAL A 111 8.27 16.43 6.09
CA VAL A 111 8.62 16.18 7.50
C VAL A 111 9.59 17.27 7.95
N SER A 112 9.19 18.05 8.96
CA SER A 112 9.98 19.15 9.54
C SER A 112 10.45 20.16 8.49
N GLY A 113 9.55 20.60 7.61
CA GLY A 113 9.83 21.61 6.58
C GLY A 113 10.56 21.07 5.33
N ARG A 114 11.17 19.88 5.38
CA ARG A 114 11.79 19.23 4.22
C ARG A 114 10.84 18.20 3.62
N GLY A 115 10.87 18.04 2.29
CA GLY A 115 9.94 17.14 1.63
C GLY A 115 10.26 16.91 0.17
N ALA A 116 9.42 16.09 -0.48
CA ALA A 116 9.50 15.76 -1.89
C ALA A 116 8.12 15.85 -2.54
N SER A 117 8.10 16.00 -3.86
CA SER A 117 6.90 15.91 -4.69
C SER A 117 7.17 14.92 -5.81
N SER A 118 6.18 14.08 -6.14
CA SER A 118 6.31 13.08 -7.21
C SER A 118 6.26 13.69 -8.61
N GLY A 119 5.81 14.94 -8.76
CA GLY A 119 5.23 15.39 -10.03
C GLY A 119 3.94 14.63 -10.35
N TRP A 120 3.48 14.68 -11.59
CA TRP A 120 2.35 13.86 -12.03
C TRP A 120 2.87 12.45 -12.40
N ILE A 121 2.42 11.45 -11.65
CA ILE A 121 2.74 10.04 -11.85
C ILE A 121 1.46 9.24 -12.08
N LEU A 122 1.59 7.97 -12.51
CA LEU A 122 0.45 7.07 -12.74
C LEU A 122 -0.58 7.62 -13.75
N CYS A 123 -0.07 8.38 -14.71
CA CYS A 123 -0.55 8.31 -16.08
C CYS A 123 -0.19 6.90 -16.61
#